data_AF-A0A7W1ENL8-F1
#
_entry.id   AF-A0A7W1ENL8-F1
#
_cell.length_a   1.000
_cell.length_b   1.000
_cell.length_c   1.000
_cell.angle_alpha   90.00
_cell.angle_beta   90.00
_cell.angle_gamma   90.00
#
_symmetry.space_group_name_H-M   'P 1'
#
loop_
_entity.id
_entity.type
_entity.pdbx_description
1 polymer ?
#
loop_
_entity_poly.entity_id
_entity_poly.type
_entity_poly.pdbx_seq_one_letter_code
_entity_poly.pdbx_strand_id
1 'polypeptide(L)'
;MRFASELQLPEFAPRETLAARDARPLARELLAMSQAELSAAFTRSPMKRAKRGGLARNAAVALGNVGTAEDVPALQAALRHDEPLVRDHAAWALERLTARTAQGERRR
;
A
#
# COMPACT_ATOMS: atom_id res chain seq x y z
N MET A 1 -22.33 3.85 7.64
CA MET A 1 -22.03 5.26 7.26
C MET A 1 -20.76 5.27 6.41
N ARG A 2 -20.75 5.97 5.27
CA ARG A 2 -19.59 6.07 4.36
C ARG A 2 -19.06 7.51 4.49
N PHE A 3 -17.97 7.71 5.22
CA PHE A 3 -17.50 9.05 5.63
C PHE A 3 -16.56 9.75 4.64
N ALA A 4 -16.27 9.14 3.48
CA ALA A 4 -15.48 9.75 2.44
C ALA A 4 -16.18 9.59 1.08
N SER A 5 -16.74 10.70 0.58
CA SER A 5 -17.04 10.89 -0.83
C SER A 5 -15.73 11.11 -1.59
N GLU A 6 -15.68 10.69 -2.86
CA GLU A 6 -14.51 10.90 -3.72
C GLU A 6 -14.28 12.41 -3.88
N LEU A 7 -13.14 12.90 -3.39
CA LEU A 7 -12.82 14.32 -3.36
C LEU A 7 -12.36 14.75 -4.77
N GLN A 8 -13.23 15.42 -5.51
CA GLN A 8 -13.00 15.88 -6.89
C GLN A 8 -12.32 17.26 -6.92
N LEU A 9 -11.24 17.41 -6.17
CA LEU A 9 -10.50 18.66 -6.05
C LEU A 9 -9.20 18.57 -6.86
N PRO A 10 -8.98 19.44 -7.87
CA PRO A 10 -7.83 19.38 -8.77
C PRO A 10 -6.48 19.40 -8.05
N GLU A 11 -6.39 20.06 -6.90
CA GLU A 11 -5.18 20.12 -6.06
C GLU A 11 -4.76 18.77 -5.46
N PHE A 12 -5.67 17.79 -5.42
CA PHE A 12 -5.40 16.41 -5.00
C PHE A 12 -5.28 15.44 -6.18
N ALA A 13 -5.36 15.92 -7.43
CA ALA A 13 -5.11 15.10 -8.59
C ALA A 13 -3.67 14.56 -8.59
N PRO A 14 -3.44 13.33 -9.09
CA PRO A 14 -2.09 12.83 -9.29
C PRO A 14 -1.29 13.81 -10.15
N ARG A 15 -0.07 14.16 -9.70
CA ARG A 15 0.83 14.96 -10.53
C ARG A 15 1.14 14.17 -11.80
N GLU A 16 1.03 14.78 -12.97
CA GLU A 16 1.21 14.10 -14.27
C GLU A 16 2.54 13.34 -14.35
N THR A 17 3.61 13.90 -13.78
CA THR A 17 4.93 13.28 -13.70
C THR A 17 4.96 11.95 -12.94
N LEU A 18 3.99 11.72 -12.05
CA LEU A 18 3.84 10.50 -11.25
C LEU A 18 2.67 9.63 -11.72
N ALA A 19 1.70 10.18 -12.46
CA ALA A 19 0.46 9.51 -12.85
C ALA A 19 0.69 8.24 -13.69
N ALA A 20 1.76 8.21 -14.50
CA ALA A 20 2.13 7.05 -15.31
C ALA A 20 2.97 6.00 -14.55
N ARG A 21 3.39 6.26 -13.30
CA ARG A 21 4.27 5.37 -12.55
C ARG A 21 3.45 4.35 -11.77
N ASP A 22 3.75 3.06 -11.99
CA ASP A 22 3.15 1.99 -11.20
C ASP A 22 3.74 1.96 -9.78
N ALA A 23 2.88 2.15 -8.78
CA ALA A 23 3.27 2.15 -7.38
C ALA A 23 3.40 0.73 -6.78
N ARG A 24 2.86 -0.30 -7.45
CA ARG A 24 2.79 -1.67 -6.91
C ARG A 24 4.17 -2.30 -6.66
N PRO A 25 5.16 -2.24 -7.58
CA PRO A 25 6.49 -2.82 -7.33
C PRO A 25 7.15 -2.25 -6.09
N LEU A 26 7.16 -0.91 -5.97
CA LEU A 26 7.73 -0.23 -4.81
C LEU A 26 6.98 -0.59 -3.51
N ALA A 27 5.65 -0.70 -3.56
CA ALA A 27 4.88 -1.09 -2.39
C ALA A 27 5.20 -2.51 -1.92
N ARG A 28 5.40 -3.46 -2.85
CA ARG A 28 5.85 -4.83 -2.53
C ARG A 28 7.23 -4.80 -1.87
N GLU A 29 8.17 -4.04 -2.41
CA GLU A 29 9.52 -3.89 -1.85
C GLU A 29 9.48 -3.31 -0.43
N LEU A 30 8.70 -2.24 -0.21
CA LEU A 30 8.58 -1.60 1.11
C LEU A 30 7.99 -2.53 2.17
N LEU A 31 7.08 -3.45 1.80
CA LEU A 31 6.56 -4.47 2.71
C LEU A 31 7.60 -5.55 3.06
N ALA A 32 8.53 -5.83 2.15
CA ALA A 32 9.57 -6.83 2.33
C ALA A 32 10.81 -6.31 3.08
N MET A 33 11.07 -5.00 3.04
CA MET A 33 12.26 -4.40 3.67
C MET A 33 12.26 -4.54 5.20
N SER A 34 13.40 -4.97 5.72
CA SER A 34 13.78 -4.88 7.12
C SER A 34 14.15 -3.44 7.51
N GLN A 35 14.26 -3.19 8.82
CA GLN A 35 14.68 -1.88 9.32
C GLN A 35 16.13 -1.55 8.90
N ALA A 36 16.99 -2.55 8.75
CA ALA A 36 18.38 -2.35 8.32
C ALA A 36 18.46 -1.93 6.85
N GLU A 37 17.72 -2.62 5.96
CA GLU A 37 17.65 -2.29 4.54
C GLU A 37 17.04 -0.91 4.31
N LEU A 38 15.98 -0.57 5.05
CA LEU A 38 15.36 0.75 4.99
C LEU A 38 16.34 1.84 5.46
N SER A 39 17.04 1.62 6.57
CA SER A 39 18.05 2.55 7.07
C SER A 39 19.18 2.77 6.06
N ALA A 40 19.64 1.71 5.39
CA ALA A 40 20.67 1.79 4.37
C ALA A 40 20.20 2.57 3.13
N ALA A 41 19.02 2.22 2.59
CA ALA A 41 18.44 2.85 1.40
C ALA A 41 18.13 4.34 1.59
N PHE A 42 17.79 4.77 2.81
CA PHE A 42 17.42 6.18 3.11
C PHE A 42 18.48 6.91 3.95
N THR A 43 19.74 6.49 3.89
CA THR A 43 20.85 7.21 4.54
C THR A 43 20.91 8.66 4.04
N ARG A 44 20.84 9.63 4.97
CA ARG A 44 20.77 11.10 4.71
C ARG A 44 19.47 11.62 4.06
N SER A 45 18.39 10.85 4.05
CA SER A 45 17.06 11.32 3.60
C SER A 45 16.16 11.78 4.78
N PRO A 46 15.34 12.83 4.61
CA PRO A 46 14.27 13.20 5.56
C PRO A 46 13.28 12.08 5.85
N MET A 47 13.24 11.05 4.98
CA MET A 47 12.41 9.87 5.11
C MET A 47 12.72 9.00 6.33
N LYS A 48 13.87 9.16 7.00
CA LYS A 48 14.14 8.48 8.28
C LYS A 48 13.07 8.74 9.35
N ARG A 49 12.32 9.85 9.28
CA ARG A 49 11.20 10.15 10.19
C ARG A 49 9.97 9.28 9.93
N ALA A 50 9.73 8.89 8.68
CA ALA A 50 8.75 7.87 8.34
C ALA A 50 9.37 6.51 8.70
N LYS A 51 9.17 6.10 9.96
CA LYS A 51 9.63 4.80 10.47
C LYS A 51 9.17 3.67 9.53
N ARG A 52 9.92 2.57 9.43
CA ARG A 52 9.63 1.40 8.57
C ARG A 52 8.14 1.03 8.55
N GLY A 53 7.52 0.97 9.74
CA GLY A 53 6.10 0.67 9.87
C GLY A 53 5.17 1.65 9.17
N GLY A 54 5.46 2.95 9.20
CA GLY A 54 4.66 3.96 8.49
C GLY A 54 4.69 3.77 6.97
N LEU A 55 5.88 3.46 6.42
CA LEU A 55 6.03 3.16 4.99
C LEU A 55 5.36 1.84 4.61
N ALA A 56 5.56 0.78 5.40
CA ALA A 56 4.93 -0.52 5.20
C ALA A 56 3.39 -0.43 5.26
N ARG A 57 2.86 0.31 6.24
CA ARG A 57 1.41 0.57 6.36
C ARG A 57 0.87 1.29 5.12
N ASN A 58 1.54 2.33 4.66
CA ASN A 58 1.10 3.07 3.47
C ASN A 58 1.22 2.21 2.20
N ALA A 59 2.22 1.34 2.12
CA ALA A 59 2.36 0.36 1.03
C ALA A 59 1.18 -0.62 1.01
N ALA A 60 0.77 -1.16 2.17
CA ALA A 60 -0.41 -2.01 2.27
C ALA A 60 -1.69 -1.26 1.80
N VAL A 61 -1.86 0.01 2.18
CA VAL A 61 -2.97 0.84 1.69
C VAL A 61 -2.95 0.99 0.18
N ALA A 62 -1.79 1.31 -0.40
CA ALA A 62 -1.63 1.45 -1.83
C ALA A 62 -2.02 0.16 -2.56
N LEU A 63 -1.52 -0.99 -2.11
CA LEU A 63 -1.87 -2.29 -2.69
C LEU A 63 -3.36 -2.64 -2.52
N GLY A 64 -4.00 -2.29 -1.40
CA GLY A 64 -5.45 -2.46 -1.26
C GLY A 64 -6.26 -1.61 -2.26
N ASN A 65 -5.76 -0.43 -2.60
CA ASN A 65 -6.42 0.48 -3.54
C ASN A 65 -6.24 0.08 -5.01
N VAL A 66 -5.00 -0.18 -5.42
CA VAL A 66 -4.64 -0.36 -6.84
C VAL A 66 -4.12 -1.77 -7.18
N GLY A 67 -3.89 -2.61 -6.18
CA GLY A 67 -3.29 -3.93 -6.36
C GLY A 67 -4.19 -4.91 -7.12
N THR A 68 -3.58 -6.03 -7.48
CA THR A 68 -4.16 -7.18 -8.20
C THR A 68 -3.89 -8.48 -7.44
N ALA A 69 -4.29 -9.62 -8.00
CA ALA A 69 -4.03 -10.93 -7.40
C ALA A 69 -2.54 -11.23 -7.16
N GLU A 70 -1.64 -10.60 -7.95
CA GLU A 70 -0.19 -10.74 -7.79
C GLU A 70 0.34 -10.11 -6.48
N ASP A 71 -0.41 -9.18 -5.89
CA ASP A 71 -0.02 -8.49 -4.65
C ASP A 71 -0.37 -9.29 -3.38
N VAL A 72 -1.19 -10.32 -3.51
CA VAL A 72 -1.69 -11.13 -2.40
C VAL A 72 -0.57 -11.76 -1.57
N PRO A 73 0.49 -12.37 -2.16
CA PRO A 73 1.57 -12.97 -1.36
C PRO A 73 2.31 -11.94 -0.48
N ALA A 74 2.54 -10.74 -1.00
CA ALA A 74 3.20 -9.66 -0.25
C ALA A 74 2.35 -9.21 0.95
N LEU A 75 1.03 -9.06 0.74
CA LEU A 75 0.10 -8.71 1.81
C LEU A 75 -0.06 -9.83 2.84
N GLN A 76 -0.07 -11.09 2.43
CA GLN A 76 -0.09 -12.24 3.35
C GLN A 76 1.18 -12.32 4.21
N ALA A 77 2.35 -11.99 3.64
CA ALA A 77 3.58 -11.89 4.42
C ALA A 77 3.50 -10.76 5.46
N ALA A 78 2.91 -9.61 5.08
CA ALA A 78 2.72 -8.46 5.96
C ALA A 78 1.78 -8.72 7.15
N LEU A 79 0.95 -9.76 7.12
CA LEU A 79 0.18 -10.21 8.29
C LEU A 79 1.04 -10.70 9.46
N ARG A 80 2.33 -10.99 9.23
CA ARG A 80 3.31 -11.37 10.27
C ARG A 80 4.24 -10.23 10.66
N HIS A 81 3.97 -9.01 10.21
CA HIS A 81 4.79 -7.85 10.53
C HIS A 81 4.80 -7.58 12.04
N ASP A 82 5.94 -7.12 12.56
CA ASP A 82 6.18 -6.82 13.97
C ASP A 82 5.24 -5.73 14.49
N GLU A 83 5.02 -4.69 13.68
CA GLU A 83 4.09 -3.62 14.00
C GLU A 83 2.61 -4.01 13.80
N PRO A 84 1.75 -3.96 14.84
CA PRO A 84 0.33 -4.33 14.74
C PRO A 84 -0.44 -3.56 13.67
N LEU A 85 -0.18 -2.25 13.55
CA LEU A 85 -0.90 -1.40 12.61
C LEU A 85 -0.65 -1.82 11.15
N VAL A 86 0.53 -2.34 10.82
CA VAL A 86 0.83 -2.87 9.48
C VAL A 86 0.01 -4.13 9.21
N ARG A 87 -0.16 -5.01 10.20
CA ARG A 87 -0.97 -6.23 10.07
C ARG A 87 -2.43 -5.90 9.80
N ASP A 88 -2.99 -4.93 10.51
CA ASP A 88 -4.38 -4.49 10.33
C ASP A 88 -4.61 -3.96 8.90
N HIS A 89 -3.67 -3.17 8.38
CA HIS A 89 -3.78 -2.62 7.02
C HIS A 89 -3.57 -3.69 5.95
N ALA A 90 -2.71 -4.68 6.20
CA ALA A 90 -2.55 -5.83 5.30
C ALA A 90 -3.82 -6.68 5.23
N ALA A 91 -4.48 -6.94 6.37
CA ALA A 91 -5.76 -7.64 6.40
C ALA A 91 -6.85 -6.87 5.64
N TRP A 92 -6.98 -5.56 5.89
CA TRP A 92 -7.90 -4.69 5.15
C TRP A 92 -7.64 -4.71 3.63
N ALA A 93 -6.37 -4.68 3.22
CA ALA A 93 -6.00 -4.67 1.80
C ALA A 93 -6.39 -6.00 1.12
N LEU A 94 -6.18 -7.14 1.79
CA LEU A 94 -6.59 -8.45 1.29
C LEU A 94 -8.12 -8.53 1.11
N GLU A 95 -8.88 -8.14 2.13
CA GLU A 95 -10.36 -8.11 2.06
C GLU A 95 -10.85 -7.25 0.89
N ARG A 96 -10.23 -6.07 0.70
CA ARG A 96 -10.57 -5.15 -0.39
C ARG A 96 -10.25 -5.74 -1.77
N LEU A 97 -9.11 -6.41 -1.93
CA LEU A 97 -8.77 -7.09 -3.18
C LEU A 97 -9.77 -8.19 -3.52
N THR A 98 -10.11 -9.03 -2.55
CA THR A 98 -11.13 -10.08 -2.73
C THR A 98 -12.48 -9.50 -3.14
N ALA A 99 -12.93 -8.44 -2.45
CA ALA A 99 -14.20 -7.79 -2.78
C ALA A 99 -14.20 -7.18 -4.19
N ARG A 100 -13.09 -6.56 -4.62
CA ARG A 100 -12.96 -5.98 -5.97
C ARG A 100 -12.95 -7.05 -7.06
N THR A 101 -12.25 -8.16 -6.86
CA THR A 101 -12.25 -9.29 -7.81
C THR A 101 -13.66 -9.86 -7.97
N ALA A 102 -14.36 -10.12 -6.85
CA ALA A 102 -15.74 -10.62 -6.88
C ALA A 102 -16.72 -9.66 -7.56
N GLN A 103 -16.52 -8.33 -7.42
CA GLN A 103 -17.33 -7.33 -8.12
C GLN A 103 -17.03 -7.25 -9.63
N GLY A 104 -15.78 -7.50 -10.03
CA GLY A 104 -15.38 -7.57 -11.43
C GLY A 104 -15.97 -8.79 -12.14
N GLU A 105 -16.08 -9.92 -11.45
CA GLU A 105 -16.72 -11.14 -11.97
C GLU A 105 -18.24 -10.97 -12.14
N ARG A 106 -18.91 -10.29 -11.19
CA ARG A 106 -20.37 -10.04 -11.25
C ARG A 106 -20.82 -9.06 -12.33
N ARG A 107 -19.89 -8.32 -12.95
CA ARG A 107 -20.16 -7.32 -13.99
C ARG A 107 -19.89 -7.84 -15.41
N ARG A 108 -19.41 -9.08 -15.56
CA ARG A 108 -19.22 -9.76 -16.85
C ARG A 108 -20.39 -10.69 -17.12
#